data_AF-A0A2I1HJQ6-F1
#
_entry.id   AF-A0A2I1HJQ6-F1
#
_cell.length_a   1.000
_cell.length_b   1.000
_cell.length_c   1.000
_cell.angle_alpha   90.00
_cell.angle_beta   90.00
_cell.angle_gamma   90.00
#
_symmetry.space_group_name_H-M   'P 1'
#
loop_
_entity.id
_entity.type
_entity.pdbx_description
1 polymer ?
#
loop_
_entity_poly.entity_id
_entity_poly.type
_entity_poly.pdbx_seq_one_letter_code
_entity_poly.pdbx_strand_id
1 'polypeptide(L)'
;MSWMANDIRVMVGLDFGIIYSEFSLYHVEDNDLADIKTNTKWPGKIAKFKTNTALQYDDDFEKVEFWGYPALFKKSRDDNDNKTIGLFKLYLGNCLVKFKPTLPEPLTYRKAITDYLYEMGKLIKETIPNYWSGIDFMEHVLLVLTVPDEYSENDIAILRECIFNAGLISDKRSERLQFTTE
;
A
#
# COMPACT_ATOMS: atom_id res chain seq x y z
N MET A 1 23.12 18.32 -15.96
CA MET A 1 22.13 18.13 -14.88
C MET A 1 22.28 16.73 -14.31
N SER A 2 23.37 16.52 -13.58
CA SER A 2 23.66 15.32 -12.79
C SER A 2 24.01 15.89 -11.43
N TRP A 3 23.28 15.49 -10.39
CA TRP A 3 23.51 15.60 -8.93
C TRP A 3 22.11 15.47 -8.30
N MET A 4 21.67 14.24 -7.98
CA MET A 4 20.53 13.83 -7.09
C MET A 4 19.99 12.41 -7.42
N ALA A 5 20.72 11.55 -8.14
CA ALA A 5 20.46 10.11 -8.06
C ALA A 5 21.04 9.60 -6.73
N ASN A 6 20.38 9.95 -5.62
CA ASN A 6 20.73 9.51 -4.28
C ASN A 6 20.56 7.98 -4.19
N ASP A 7 21.65 7.23 -4.36
CA ASP A 7 21.85 5.82 -3.98
C ASP A 7 20.58 4.94 -3.98
N ILE A 8 19.81 4.95 -5.08
CA ILE A 8 18.66 4.06 -5.24
C ILE A 8 19.22 2.69 -5.59
N ARG A 9 18.93 1.71 -4.74
CA ARG A 9 19.38 0.31 -4.93
C ARG A 9 18.21 -0.61 -5.23
N VAL A 10 17.02 -0.29 -4.71
CA VAL A 10 15.81 -1.11 -4.90
C VAL A 10 14.66 -0.24 -5.39
N MET A 11 13.96 -0.73 -6.41
CA MET A 11 12.68 -0.20 -6.85
C MET A 11 11.55 -1.08 -6.32
N VAL A 12 10.51 -0.45 -5.79
CA VAL A 12 9.27 -1.11 -5.37
C VAL A 12 8.16 -0.63 -6.29
N GLY A 13 7.65 -1.53 -7.13
CA GLY A 13 6.39 -1.30 -7.85
C GLY A 13 5.23 -1.72 -6.96
N LEU A 14 4.30 -0.81 -6.67
CA LEU A 14 3.12 -1.07 -5.85
C LEU A 14 1.85 -0.74 -6.65
N ASP A 15 1.05 -1.77 -6.92
CA ASP A 15 -0.34 -1.60 -7.34
C ASP A 15 -1.23 -1.62 -6.10
N PHE A 16 -1.72 -0.44 -5.74
CA PHE A 16 -2.70 -0.25 -4.68
C PHE A 16 -4.11 -0.23 -5.28
N GLY A 17 -4.62 -1.37 -5.74
CA GLY A 17 -5.93 -1.45 -6.41
C GLY A 17 -7.13 -1.36 -5.47
N ILE A 18 -8.34 -1.19 -6.03
CA ILE A 18 -9.60 -1.05 -5.26
C ILE A 18 -9.96 -2.32 -4.49
N ILE A 19 -9.79 -3.49 -5.13
CA ILE A 19 -10.20 -4.80 -4.60
C ILE A 19 -8.99 -5.61 -4.14
N TYR A 20 -7.90 -5.53 -4.91
CA TYR A 20 -6.66 -6.24 -4.65
C TYR A 20 -5.49 -5.29 -4.76
N SER A 21 -4.43 -5.58 -4.01
CA SER A 21 -3.14 -4.90 -4.12
C SER A 21 -2.03 -5.92 -4.27
N GLU A 22 -0.94 -5.51 -4.91
CA GLU A 22 0.26 -6.31 -5.11
C GLU A 22 1.50 -5.42 -5.15
N PHE A 23 2.67 -6.03 -4.88
CA PHE A 23 3.94 -5.33 -5.06
C PHE A 23 5.02 -6.26 -5.60
N SER A 24 5.96 -5.64 -6.29
CA SER A 24 7.16 -6.28 -6.83
C SER A 24 8.40 -5.48 -6.49
N LEU A 25 9.52 -6.18 -6.36
CA LEU A 25 10.82 -5.62 -6.03
C LEU A 25 11.79 -5.86 -7.19
N TYR A 26 12.65 -4.89 -7.44
CA TYR A 26 13.72 -4.99 -8.43
C TYR A 26 14.97 -4.29 -7.90
N HIS A 27 16.13 -4.95 -8.00
CA HIS A 27 17.41 -4.34 -7.63
C HIS A 27 18.01 -3.63 -8.86
N VAL A 28 18.48 -2.40 -8.68
CA VAL A 28 18.91 -1.54 -9.81
C VAL A 28 20.16 -2.09 -10.53
N GLU A 29 20.98 -2.88 -9.85
CA GLU A 29 22.14 -3.55 -10.46
C GLU A 29 21.80 -4.86 -11.20
N ASP A 30 20.56 -5.37 -11.05
CA ASP A 30 20.13 -6.59 -11.74
C ASP A 30 19.86 -6.27 -13.22
N ASN A 31 20.78 -6.61 -14.12
CA ASN A 31 20.63 -6.32 -15.56
C ASN A 31 19.59 -7.21 -16.28
N ASP A 32 18.93 -8.13 -15.55
CA ASP A 32 17.92 -9.03 -16.09
C ASP A 32 16.54 -8.73 -15.48
N LEU A 33 15.59 -8.29 -16.31
CA LEU A 33 14.20 -8.07 -15.90
C LEU A 33 13.50 -9.37 -15.46
N ALA A 34 14.06 -10.54 -15.79
CA ALA A 34 13.57 -11.82 -15.27
C ALA A 34 13.77 -11.95 -13.75
N ASP A 35 14.61 -11.11 -13.12
CA ASP A 35 14.88 -11.16 -11.69
C ASP A 35 13.90 -10.36 -10.82
N ILE A 36 12.86 -9.75 -11.40
CA ILE A 36 11.80 -9.08 -10.63
C ILE A 36 11.19 -10.06 -9.60
N LYS A 37 11.22 -9.66 -8.33
CA LYS A 37 10.67 -10.45 -7.21
C LYS A 37 9.26 -9.96 -6.89
N THR A 38 8.24 -10.60 -7.48
CA THR A 38 6.83 -10.35 -7.10
C THR A 38 6.52 -11.01 -5.76
N ASN A 39 5.91 -10.27 -4.83
CA ASN A 39 5.56 -10.85 -3.55
C ASN A 39 4.47 -11.93 -3.69
N THR A 40 4.71 -13.06 -3.05
CA THR A 40 3.76 -14.19 -3.01
C THR A 40 3.41 -14.65 -1.61
N LYS A 41 4.03 -14.03 -0.60
CA LYS A 41 3.84 -14.34 0.82
C LYS A 41 2.97 -13.25 1.43
N TRP A 42 1.72 -13.57 1.69
CA TRP A 42 0.74 -12.67 2.29
C TRP A 42 0.25 -13.23 3.62
N PRO A 43 -0.23 -12.39 4.54
CA PRO A 43 -0.90 -12.86 5.75
C PRO A 43 -2.00 -13.88 5.39
N GLY A 44 -1.96 -15.07 5.97
CA GLY A 44 -2.96 -16.12 5.74
C GLY A 44 -3.00 -16.76 4.34
N LYS A 45 -2.15 -16.36 3.38
CA LYS A 45 -2.07 -16.94 2.03
C LYS A 45 -0.64 -17.00 1.51
N ILE A 46 -0.25 -18.17 1.01
CA ILE A 46 1.04 -18.40 0.33
C ILE A 46 0.77 -18.68 -1.16
N ALA A 47 1.72 -18.31 -2.03
CA ALA A 47 1.67 -18.56 -3.47
C ALA A 47 0.51 -17.85 -4.20
N LYS A 48 0.17 -16.63 -3.77
CA LYS A 48 -0.76 -15.72 -4.48
C LYS A 48 -0.05 -14.41 -4.77
N PHE A 49 -0.20 -13.86 -5.97
CA PHE A 49 0.49 -12.62 -6.35
C PHE A 49 -0.13 -11.35 -5.75
N LYS A 50 -1.38 -11.44 -5.28
CA LYS A 50 -2.12 -10.30 -4.74
C LYS A 50 -2.86 -10.64 -3.45
N THR A 51 -3.08 -9.62 -2.64
CA THR A 51 -3.90 -9.66 -1.42
C THR A 51 -5.09 -8.72 -1.56
N ASN A 52 -6.12 -8.89 -0.73
CA ASN A 52 -7.29 -8.01 -0.76
C ASN A 52 -6.95 -6.60 -0.26
N THR A 53 -7.56 -5.57 -0.84
CA THR A 53 -7.52 -4.20 -0.33
C THR A 53 -8.60 -4.02 0.73
N ALA A 54 -8.36 -4.65 1.89
CA ALA A 54 -9.31 -4.71 2.99
C ALA A 54 -8.60 -4.63 4.34
N LEU A 55 -9.30 -4.06 5.32
CA LEU A 55 -8.90 -3.94 6.72
C LEU A 55 -10.02 -4.46 7.60
N GLN A 56 -9.68 -5.01 8.75
CA GLN A 56 -10.59 -5.33 9.85
C GLN A 56 -10.04 -4.64 11.09
N TYR A 57 -10.89 -3.83 11.72
CA TYR A 57 -10.52 -3.02 12.87
C TYR A 57 -10.99 -3.65 14.19
N ASP A 58 -10.41 -3.15 15.27
CA ASP A 58 -10.94 -3.28 16.62
C ASP A 58 -12.25 -2.50 16.79
N ASP A 59 -12.81 -2.55 18.00
CA ASP A 59 -14.16 -2.08 18.20
C ASP A 59 -14.36 -0.58 18.01
N ASP A 60 -13.31 0.18 18.29
CA ASP A 60 -13.30 1.65 18.26
C ASP A 60 -12.75 2.21 16.93
N PHE A 61 -12.46 1.35 15.96
CA PHE A 61 -11.82 1.70 14.69
C PHE A 61 -10.46 2.41 14.86
N GLU A 62 -9.76 2.13 15.97
CA GLU A 62 -8.46 2.72 16.27
C GLU A 62 -7.34 1.90 15.65
N LYS A 63 -7.39 0.57 15.82
CA LYS A 63 -6.31 -0.35 15.44
C LYS A 63 -6.78 -1.37 14.41
N VAL A 64 -5.91 -1.65 13.44
CA VAL A 64 -6.10 -2.75 12.49
C VAL A 64 -5.76 -4.07 13.20
N GLU A 65 -6.73 -4.96 13.32
CA GLU A 65 -6.52 -6.33 13.80
C GLU A 65 -6.04 -7.23 12.66
N PHE A 66 -6.62 -7.06 11.47
CA PHE A 66 -6.28 -7.84 10.29
C PHE A 66 -6.33 -6.98 9.03
N TRP A 67 -5.49 -7.31 8.05
CA TRP A 67 -5.48 -6.68 6.73
C TRP A 67 -5.35 -7.75 5.65
N GLY A 68 -5.67 -7.40 4.42
CA GLY A 68 -5.52 -8.35 3.31
C GLY A 68 -6.56 -9.46 3.36
N TYR A 69 -6.15 -10.66 2.97
CA TYR A 69 -7.01 -11.83 3.03
C TYR A 69 -7.57 -12.11 4.45
N PRO A 70 -6.77 -12.09 5.53
CA PRO A 70 -7.28 -12.31 6.88
C PRO A 70 -8.44 -11.42 7.29
N ALA A 71 -8.47 -10.16 6.86
CA ALA A 71 -9.57 -9.25 7.18
C ALA A 71 -10.95 -9.79 6.73
N LEU A 72 -11.00 -10.52 5.60
CA LEU A 72 -12.26 -11.04 5.06
C LEU A 72 -12.66 -12.41 5.62
N PHE A 73 -11.71 -13.19 6.14
CA PHE A 73 -11.91 -14.61 6.43
C PHE A 73 -11.60 -15.01 7.87
N LYS A 74 -10.92 -14.17 8.66
CA LYS A 74 -10.81 -14.38 10.10
C LYS A 74 -12.00 -13.77 10.81
N LYS A 75 -12.54 -14.52 11.77
CA LYS A 75 -13.58 -14.05 12.67
C LYS A 75 -12.96 -13.14 13.72
N SER A 76 -13.61 -12.00 13.97
CA SER A 76 -13.40 -11.21 15.19
C SER A 76 -13.76 -12.05 16.42
N ARG A 77 -13.28 -11.64 17.59
CA ARG A 77 -13.59 -12.34 18.86
C ARG A 77 -15.08 -12.28 19.20
N ASP A 78 -15.76 -11.22 18.78
CA ASP A 78 -17.22 -11.09 18.84
C ASP A 78 -17.84 -11.37 17.46
N ASP A 79 -18.56 -12.49 17.37
CA ASP A 79 -19.08 -13.09 16.13
C ASP A 79 -20.16 -12.25 15.41
N ASN A 80 -20.57 -11.09 15.95
CA ASN A 80 -21.77 -10.36 15.53
C ASN A 80 -21.50 -9.04 14.77
N ASP A 81 -20.29 -8.49 14.82
CA ASP A 81 -19.93 -7.24 14.13
C ASP A 81 -18.62 -7.43 13.36
N ASN A 82 -18.71 -7.86 12.10
CA ASN A 82 -17.53 -7.90 11.24
C ASN A 82 -17.15 -6.48 10.80
N LYS A 83 -16.22 -5.84 11.51
CA LYS A 83 -15.69 -4.48 11.26
C LYS A 83 -14.72 -4.43 10.08
N THR A 84 -15.07 -5.13 9.00
CA THR A 84 -14.30 -5.16 7.77
C THR A 84 -14.62 -3.96 6.89
N ILE A 85 -13.58 -3.27 6.47
CA ILE A 85 -13.62 -2.09 5.63
C ILE A 85 -12.84 -2.39 4.35
N GLY A 86 -13.54 -2.32 3.22
CA GLY A 86 -12.99 -2.45 1.87
C GLY A 86 -13.52 -1.35 0.97
N LEU A 87 -13.05 -1.32 -0.28
CA LEU A 87 -13.49 -0.34 -1.30
C LEU A 87 -13.25 1.13 -0.93
N PHE A 88 -12.51 1.41 0.14
CA PHE A 88 -12.23 2.78 0.62
C PHE A 88 -11.42 3.62 -0.39
N LYS A 89 -10.71 2.98 -1.34
CA LYS A 89 -10.04 3.68 -2.45
C LYS A 89 -11.06 4.38 -3.39
N LEU A 90 -12.33 3.96 -3.44
CA LEU A 90 -13.39 4.62 -4.23
C LEU A 90 -13.70 6.05 -3.77
N TYR A 91 -13.19 6.48 -2.62
CA TYR A 91 -13.27 7.87 -2.20
C TYR A 91 -12.32 8.80 -2.99
N LEU A 92 -11.29 8.24 -3.62
CA LEU A 92 -10.41 8.93 -4.56
C LEU A 92 -10.99 8.85 -5.99
N GLY A 93 -10.72 9.87 -6.80
CA GLY A 93 -11.18 9.97 -8.18
C GLY A 93 -12.66 10.29 -8.31
N ASN A 94 -13.17 10.25 -9.54
CA ASN A 94 -14.53 10.69 -9.89
C ASN A 94 -15.59 9.60 -9.71
N CYS A 95 -15.50 8.80 -8.64
CA CYS A 95 -16.49 7.76 -8.36
C CYS A 95 -17.82 8.36 -7.88
N LEU A 96 -18.94 7.87 -8.42
CA LEU A 96 -20.29 8.29 -8.00
C LEU A 96 -20.53 7.92 -6.53
N VAL A 97 -21.18 8.81 -5.77
CA VAL A 97 -21.48 8.64 -4.34
C VAL A 97 -22.16 7.30 -4.04
N LYS A 98 -23.05 6.83 -4.92
CA LYS A 98 -23.76 5.55 -4.76
C LYS A 98 -22.86 4.31 -4.72
N PHE A 99 -21.61 4.42 -5.18
CA PHE A 99 -20.63 3.33 -5.19
C PHE A 99 -19.61 3.46 -4.05
N LYS A 100 -19.55 4.60 -3.36
CA LYS A 100 -18.67 4.77 -2.20
C LYS A 100 -19.24 3.96 -1.03
N PRO A 101 -18.42 3.13 -0.36
CA PRO A 101 -18.90 2.36 0.79
C PRO A 101 -19.27 3.31 1.93
N THR A 102 -20.28 2.99 2.72
CA THR A 102 -20.53 3.71 3.98
C THR A 102 -19.43 3.36 4.97
N LEU A 103 -18.74 4.37 5.50
CA LEU A 103 -17.75 4.18 6.56
C LEU A 103 -18.39 4.44 7.93
N PRO A 104 -18.14 3.58 8.93
CA PRO A 104 -18.60 3.81 10.30
C PRO A 104 -17.82 4.96 10.94
N GLU A 105 -18.49 5.82 11.71
CA GLU A 105 -17.80 6.85 12.51
C GLU A 105 -16.98 6.18 13.64
N PRO A 106 -15.76 6.65 13.94
CA PRO A 106 -15.08 7.86 13.43
C PRO A 106 -14.17 7.62 12.21
N LEU A 107 -14.29 6.48 11.51
CA LEU A 107 -13.37 6.07 10.47
C LEU A 107 -13.51 6.92 9.20
N THR A 108 -12.41 7.57 8.80
CA THR A 108 -12.33 8.29 7.53
C THR A 108 -11.65 7.45 6.45
N TYR A 109 -11.96 7.70 5.18
CA TYR A 109 -11.28 7.03 4.06
C TYR A 109 -9.78 7.29 4.06
N ARG A 110 -9.33 8.48 4.49
CA ARG A 110 -7.90 8.81 4.63
C ARG A 110 -7.22 7.94 5.68
N LYS A 111 -7.87 7.69 6.81
CA LYS A 111 -7.36 6.76 7.83
C LYS A 111 -7.28 5.35 7.27
N ALA A 112 -8.34 4.84 6.63
CA ALA A 112 -8.33 3.51 6.03
C ALA A 112 -7.23 3.33 4.96
N ILE A 113 -7.02 4.32 4.08
CA ILE A 113 -5.92 4.29 3.10
C ILE A 113 -4.56 4.29 3.81
N THR A 114 -4.37 5.17 4.79
CA THR A 114 -3.11 5.27 5.55
C THR A 114 -2.79 3.97 6.29
N ASP A 115 -3.77 3.41 7.00
CA ASP A 115 -3.60 2.18 7.76
C ASP A 115 -3.29 0.98 6.84
N TYR A 116 -3.95 0.89 5.67
CA TYR A 116 -3.64 -0.16 4.70
C TYR A 116 -2.21 -0.04 4.16
N LEU A 117 -1.80 1.17 3.77
CA LEU A 117 -0.45 1.43 3.29
C LEU A 117 0.60 1.22 4.38
N TYR A 118 0.26 1.46 5.64
CA TYR A 118 1.13 1.18 6.79
C TYR A 118 1.39 -0.32 6.93
N GLU A 119 0.33 -1.14 6.90
CA GLU A 119 0.45 -2.61 6.93
C GLU A 119 1.22 -3.16 5.72
N MET A 120 0.92 -2.66 4.51
CA MET A 120 1.65 -2.99 3.29
C MET A 120 3.13 -2.61 3.40
N GLY A 121 3.41 -1.41 3.93
CA GLY A 121 4.76 -0.90 4.10
C GLY A 121 5.61 -1.71 5.08
N LYS A 122 5.01 -2.19 6.18
CA LYS A 122 5.69 -3.14 7.08
C LYS A 122 6.08 -4.40 6.33
N LEU A 123 5.15 -5.00 5.56
CA LEU A 123 5.45 -6.21 4.80
C LEU A 123 6.56 -5.99 3.77
N ILE A 124 6.55 -4.88 3.04
CA ILE A 124 7.61 -4.55 2.07
C ILE A 124 8.97 -4.43 2.78
N LYS A 125 9.02 -3.69 3.90
CA LYS A 125 10.23 -3.51 4.72
C LYS A 125 10.77 -4.83 5.29
N GLU A 126 9.88 -5.75 5.65
CA GLU A 126 10.24 -7.12 6.07
C GLU A 126 10.69 -7.99 4.90
N THR A 127 10.19 -7.74 3.69
CA THR A 127 10.45 -8.56 2.50
C THR A 127 11.82 -8.27 1.91
N ILE A 128 12.22 -7.01 1.78
CA ILE A 128 13.47 -6.58 1.14
C ILE A 128 14.72 -7.28 1.73
N PRO A 129 14.92 -7.34 3.06
CA PRO A 129 16.09 -7.99 3.67
C PRO A 129 16.22 -9.49 3.39
N ASN A 130 15.14 -10.17 2.96
CA ASN A 130 15.19 -11.58 2.58
C ASN A 130 15.86 -11.81 1.22
N TYR A 131 15.99 -10.76 0.40
CA TYR A 131 16.63 -10.79 -0.90
C TYR A 131 17.98 -10.07 -0.89
N TRP A 132 18.04 -8.89 -0.28
CA TRP A 132 19.23 -8.04 -0.29
C TRP A 132 19.49 -7.44 1.09
N SER A 133 20.72 -7.55 1.59
CA SER A 133 21.14 -6.98 2.87
C SER A 133 21.59 -5.52 2.72
N GLY A 134 21.58 -4.76 3.82
CA GLY A 134 22.09 -3.38 3.83
C GLY A 134 21.23 -2.36 3.06
N ILE A 135 19.98 -2.68 2.77
CA ILE A 135 19.02 -1.74 2.17
C ILE A 135 18.31 -0.95 3.27
N ASP A 136 18.62 0.33 3.40
CA ASP A 136 17.81 1.27 4.15
C ASP A 136 16.57 1.64 3.32
N PHE A 137 15.40 1.47 3.89
CA PHE A 137 14.14 1.69 3.17
C PHE A 137 13.92 3.17 2.80
N MET A 138 14.33 4.11 3.64
CA MET A 138 14.10 5.54 3.40
C MET A 138 15.17 6.15 2.49
N GLU A 139 16.37 5.58 2.48
CA GLU A 139 17.51 6.09 1.71
C GLU A 139 17.66 5.41 0.36
N HIS A 140 17.49 4.09 0.28
CA HIS A 140 17.86 3.30 -0.90
C HIS A 140 16.68 2.81 -1.75
N VAL A 141 15.44 3.03 -1.31
CA VAL A 141 14.25 2.55 -2.03
C VAL A 141 13.57 3.68 -2.80
N LEU A 142 13.28 3.41 -4.07
CA LEU A 142 12.33 4.18 -4.88
C LEU A 142 10.98 3.46 -4.89
N LEU A 143 9.95 4.11 -4.39
CA LEU A 143 8.58 3.62 -4.40
C LEU A 143 7.84 4.19 -5.62
N VAL A 144 7.37 3.31 -6.49
CA VAL A 144 6.60 3.64 -7.69
C VAL A 144 5.19 3.09 -7.53
N LEU A 145 4.18 3.95 -7.45
CA LEU A 145 2.78 3.55 -7.39
C LEU A 145 2.08 3.76 -8.72
N THR A 146 1.28 2.78 -9.12
CA THR A 146 0.31 2.95 -10.20
C THR A 146 -0.95 3.67 -9.69
N VAL A 147 -1.48 4.59 -10.49
CA VAL A 147 -2.77 5.25 -10.23
C VAL A 147 -3.60 5.31 -11.52
N PRO A 148 -4.94 5.33 -11.42
CA PRO A 148 -5.78 5.55 -12.59
C PRO A 148 -5.51 6.90 -13.25
N ASP A 149 -5.54 6.96 -14.58
CA ASP A 149 -5.36 8.19 -15.38
C ASP A 149 -6.39 9.29 -15.04
N GLU A 150 -7.55 8.87 -14.52
CA GLU A 150 -8.63 9.76 -14.09
C GLU A 150 -8.38 10.46 -12.74
N TYR A 151 -7.30 10.15 -12.03
CA TYR A 151 -6.98 10.79 -10.75
C TYR A 151 -6.59 12.25 -10.94
N SER A 152 -7.23 13.13 -10.19
CA SER A 152 -6.85 14.55 -10.16
C SER A 152 -5.54 14.75 -9.40
N GLU A 153 -4.91 15.92 -9.58
CA GLU A 153 -3.75 16.33 -8.76
C GLU A 153 -4.07 16.28 -7.26
N ASN A 154 -5.33 16.57 -6.88
CA ASN A 154 -5.79 16.49 -5.51
C ASN A 154 -5.83 15.03 -5.01
N ASP A 155 -6.32 14.09 -5.82
CA ASP A 155 -6.34 12.66 -5.44
C ASP A 155 -4.91 12.14 -5.22
N ILE A 156 -3.99 12.52 -6.11
CA ILE A 156 -2.56 12.19 -5.98
C ILE A 156 -1.97 12.83 -4.72
N ALA A 157 -2.32 14.08 -4.41
CA ALA A 157 -1.85 14.77 -3.21
C ALA A 157 -2.37 14.12 -1.92
N ILE A 158 -3.62 13.66 -1.90
CA ILE A 158 -4.23 12.91 -0.80
C ILE A 158 -3.52 11.57 -0.62
N LEU A 159 -3.32 10.82 -1.70
CA LEU A 159 -2.65 9.52 -1.65
C LEU A 159 -1.20 9.67 -1.17
N ARG A 160 -0.46 10.66 -1.67
CA ARG A 160 0.88 11.02 -1.20
C ARG A 160 0.93 11.35 0.29
N GLU A 161 -0.06 12.08 0.80
CA GLU A 161 -0.19 12.35 2.23
C GLU A 161 -0.43 11.08 3.05
N CYS A 162 -1.29 10.17 2.57
CA CYS A 162 -1.48 8.87 3.22
C CYS A 162 -0.19 8.03 3.21
N ILE A 163 0.58 8.01 2.12
CA ILE A 163 1.87 7.30 2.02
C ILE A 163 2.89 7.88 3.01
N PHE A 164 2.96 9.20 3.12
CA PHE A 164 3.80 9.88 4.11
C PHE A 164 3.40 9.49 5.54
N ASN A 165 2.11 9.58 5.88
CA ASN A 165 1.59 9.24 7.20
C ASN A 165 1.76 7.74 7.53
N ALA A 166 1.75 6.88 6.51
CA ALA A 166 2.05 5.45 6.64
C ALA A 166 3.55 5.16 6.85
N GLY A 167 4.41 6.18 6.84
CA GLY A 167 5.86 6.02 7.03
C GLY A 167 6.52 5.29 5.87
N LEU A 168 6.02 5.45 4.65
CA LEU A 168 6.63 4.92 3.43
C LEU A 168 7.61 5.91 2.78
N ILE A 169 7.55 7.19 3.15
CA ILE A 169 8.51 8.22 2.77
C ILE A 169 8.78 9.12 3.99
N SER A 170 9.99 9.67 4.07
CA SER A 170 10.42 10.53 5.19
C SER A 170 10.00 11.99 5.04
N ASP A 171 9.65 12.42 3.82
CA ASP A 171 9.20 13.79 3.52
C ASP A 171 8.03 13.74 2.53
N LYS A 172 7.02 14.59 2.73
CA LYS A 172 5.81 14.64 1.87
C LYS A 172 6.13 15.00 0.42
N ARG A 173 7.26 15.66 0.15
CA ARG A 173 7.78 16.02 -1.19
C ARG A 173 8.95 15.13 -1.62
N SER A 174 9.19 14.00 -0.96
CA SER A 174 10.27 13.08 -1.30
C SER A 174 10.19 12.66 -2.78
N GLU A 175 11.29 12.83 -3.50
CA GLU A 175 11.46 12.38 -4.88
C GLU A 175 11.56 10.84 -4.99
N ARG A 176 11.68 10.15 -3.86
CA ARG A 176 11.64 8.67 -3.76
C ARG A 176 10.23 8.09 -3.82
N LEU A 177 9.22 8.92 -4.02
CA LEU A 177 7.87 8.49 -4.38
C LEU A 177 7.51 9.03 -5.76
N GLN A 178 7.31 8.11 -6.69
CA GLN A 178 6.82 8.40 -8.03
C GLN A 178 5.46 7.76 -8.26
N PHE A 179 4.66 8.44 -9.06
CA PHE A 179 3.39 7.92 -9.54
C PHE A 179 3.49 7.70 -11.04
N THR A 180 2.94 6.59 -11.51
CA THR A 180 2.74 6.28 -12.93
C THR A 180 1.27 5.95 -13.15
N THR A 181 0.79 6.12 -14.37
CA THR A 181 -0.57 5.73 -14.73
C THR A 181 -0.66 4.23 -15.03
N GLU A 182 -1.81 3.64 -14.71
CA GLU A 182 -2.22 2.28 -15.14
C GLU A 182 -2.51 2.21 -16.64
#